data_AF-A0A3N6NIW6-F1
#
_entry.id   AF-A0A3N6NIW6-F1
#
_cell.length_a   1.000
_cell.length_b   1.000
_cell.length_c   1.000
_cell.angle_alpha   90.00
_cell.angle_beta   90.00
_cell.angle_gamma   90.00
#
_symmetry.space_group_name_H-M   'P 1'
#
loop_
_entity.id
_entity.type
_entity.pdbx_description
1 polymer ?
#
loop_
_entity_poly.entity_id
_entity_poly.type
_entity_poly.pdbx_seq_one_letter_code
_entity_poly.pdbx_strand_id
1 'polypeptide(L)'
;MVARRLNSKGSKRMSEPTLIEQTRADLAAIDTELAALDTAKAAAIRTAASFATWKADFDAKQAERERLAALVDAIEAEDAAAKVAADAAALRQRHADRKAANEKLASRIQADLKKANAILLALVRDVAEAAAEDAAVNAALPDDLEALVPADVLARTRAGLARKDLATERVWLWTLADTGMLIGDQDSVTDCGEGRGRIGTGAYTKLCRLALFEQTEYHPAAPAERPQSLWQMRLPQPDGPRFAYDGTRCNYPAAVLAELARDAIASEPRERPVEIELHLVPTVDEVVA
;
A
#
# COMPACT_ATOMS: atom_id res chain seq x y z
N MET A 1 63.53 9.76 5.60
CA MET A 1 62.91 8.64 4.87
C MET A 1 61.69 9.19 4.14
N VAL A 2 61.85 9.54 2.85
CA VAL A 2 60.86 10.29 2.07
C VAL A 2 59.97 9.31 1.32
N ALA A 3 58.67 9.32 1.66
CA ALA A 3 57.66 8.48 1.01
C ALA A 3 57.40 8.96 -0.43
N ARG A 4 57.70 8.09 -1.39
CA ARG A 4 57.45 8.27 -2.83
C ARG A 4 55.94 8.21 -3.09
N ARG A 5 55.31 9.36 -3.39
CA ARG A 5 53.97 9.42 -3.99
C ARG A 5 54.05 8.94 -5.44
N LEU A 6 53.49 7.77 -5.73
CA LEU A 6 53.22 7.34 -7.10
C LEU A 6 51.93 8.03 -7.57
N ASN A 7 52.12 9.11 -8.31
CA ASN A 7 51.08 9.72 -9.14
C ASN A 7 50.76 8.74 -10.28
N SER A 8 49.75 7.90 -10.08
CA SER A 8 49.12 7.15 -11.17
C SER A 8 48.34 8.15 -12.02
N LYS A 9 48.95 8.55 -13.14
CA LYS A 9 48.25 9.26 -14.21
C LYS A 9 47.09 8.38 -14.65
N GLY A 10 45.87 8.82 -14.36
CA GLY A 10 44.65 8.25 -14.92
C GLY A 10 44.74 8.32 -16.43
N SER A 11 45.11 7.19 -17.05
CA SER A 11 44.79 6.92 -18.44
C SER A 11 43.26 6.99 -18.51
N LYS A 12 42.73 8.01 -19.18
CA LYS A 12 41.33 8.08 -19.59
C LYS A 12 41.08 6.83 -20.45
N ARG A 13 40.72 5.71 -19.81
CA ARG A 13 39.98 4.65 -20.49
C ARG A 13 38.74 5.38 -21.02
N MET A 14 38.64 5.49 -22.34
CA MET A 14 37.37 5.89 -22.94
C MET A 14 36.31 4.98 -22.33
N SER A 15 35.26 5.58 -21.78
CA SER A 15 34.16 4.82 -21.19
C SER A 15 33.70 3.75 -22.17
N GLU A 16 33.48 2.52 -21.72
CA GLU A 16 32.96 1.40 -22.54
C GLU A 16 31.81 1.82 -23.49
N PRO A 17 30.84 2.67 -23.09
CA PRO A 17 29.81 3.19 -24.01
C PRO A 17 30.37 3.94 -25.23
N THR A 18 31.42 4.74 -25.04
CA THR A 18 32.05 5.48 -26.15
C THR A 18 32.87 4.57 -27.07
N LEU A 19 33.36 3.42 -26.57
CA LEU A 19 34.15 2.48 -27.36
C LEU A 19 33.27 1.63 -28.29
N ILE A 20 32.13 1.13 -27.79
CA ILE A 20 31.19 0.37 -28.63
C ILE A 20 30.53 1.25 -29.70
N GLU A 21 30.19 2.50 -29.35
CA GLU A 21 29.63 3.47 -30.31
C GLU A 21 30.62 3.80 -31.42
N GLN A 22 31.90 4.00 -31.09
CA GLN A 22 32.96 4.21 -32.08
C GLN A 22 33.17 2.98 -32.95
N THR A 23 33.24 1.78 -32.37
CA THR A 23 33.45 0.53 -33.13
C THR A 23 32.29 0.25 -34.09
N ARG A 24 31.05 0.56 -33.68
CA ARG A 24 29.87 0.48 -34.57
C ARG A 24 29.90 1.52 -35.68
N ALA A 25 30.36 2.74 -35.40
CA ALA A 25 30.53 3.77 -36.42
C ALA A 25 31.60 3.38 -37.44
N ASP A 26 32.72 2.79 -37.00
CA ASP A 26 33.78 2.29 -37.86
C ASP A 26 33.29 1.12 -38.73
N LEU A 27 32.50 0.19 -38.17
CA LEU A 27 31.89 -0.89 -38.93
C LEU A 27 30.95 -0.37 -40.03
N ALA A 28 30.10 0.62 -39.71
CA ALA A 28 29.21 1.25 -40.67
C ALA A 28 29.97 2.01 -41.78
N ALA A 29 31.11 2.63 -41.45
CA ALA A 29 31.98 3.27 -42.42
C ALA A 29 32.58 2.24 -43.39
N ILE A 30 33.09 1.10 -42.89
CA ILE A 30 33.61 0.01 -43.72
C ILE A 30 32.52 -0.61 -44.61
N ASP A 31 31.29 -0.79 -44.09
CA ASP A 31 30.16 -1.25 -44.90
C ASP A 31 29.86 -0.29 -46.07
N THR A 32 29.97 1.02 -45.84
CA THR A 32 29.79 2.05 -46.86
C THR A 32 30.90 1.99 -47.92
N GLU A 33 32.15 1.79 -47.49
CA GLU A 33 33.30 1.65 -48.39
C GLU A 33 33.22 0.37 -49.24
N LEU A 34 32.77 -0.75 -48.66
CA LEU A 34 32.53 -2.00 -49.39
C LEU A 34 31.44 -1.83 -50.45
N ALA A 35 30.34 -1.15 -50.13
CA ALA A 35 29.30 -0.84 -51.11
C ALA A 35 29.82 0.04 -52.27
N ALA A 36 30.71 1.00 -51.98
CA ALA A 36 31.36 1.81 -53.01
C ALA A 36 32.29 0.95 -53.91
N LEU A 37 33.06 0.04 -53.31
CA LEU A 37 33.92 -0.90 -54.05
C LEU A 37 33.10 -1.85 -54.93
N ASP A 38 31.97 -2.36 -54.46
CA ASP A 38 31.05 -3.18 -55.26
C ASP A 38 30.54 -2.44 -56.49
N THR A 39 30.22 -1.16 -56.33
CA THR A 39 29.78 -0.29 -57.43
C THR A 39 30.93 -0.06 -58.46
N ALA A 40 32.18 0.05 -57.99
CA ALA A 40 33.36 0.25 -58.82
C ALA A 40 33.82 -1.01 -59.59
N LYS A 41 33.37 -2.21 -59.17
CA LYS A 41 33.77 -3.50 -59.75
C LYS A 41 33.63 -3.58 -61.27
N ALA A 42 32.52 -3.06 -61.80
CA ALA A 42 32.24 -3.11 -63.24
C ALA A 42 33.28 -2.36 -64.10
N ALA A 43 33.89 -1.29 -63.55
CA ALA A 43 35.00 -0.60 -64.21
C ALA A 43 36.31 -1.35 -64.04
N ALA A 44 36.54 -1.96 -62.87
CA ALA A 44 37.77 -2.67 -62.55
C ALA A 44 37.99 -3.95 -63.39
N ILE A 45 36.94 -4.64 -63.83
CA ILE A 45 37.05 -5.90 -64.62
C ILE A 45 37.64 -5.66 -66.04
N ARG A 46 37.67 -4.41 -66.51
CA ARG A 46 38.11 -4.08 -67.88
C ARG A 46 39.60 -4.38 -68.14
N THR A 47 40.43 -4.43 -67.10
CA THR A 47 41.84 -4.84 -67.23
C THR A 47 42.25 -5.74 -66.05
N ALA A 48 43.20 -6.65 -66.28
CA ALA A 48 43.70 -7.53 -65.24
C ALA A 48 44.36 -6.76 -64.07
N ALA A 49 45.07 -5.67 -64.37
CA ALA A 49 45.73 -4.84 -63.36
C ALA A 49 44.71 -4.12 -62.47
N SER A 50 43.69 -3.48 -63.06
CA SER A 50 42.63 -2.80 -62.28
C SER A 50 41.80 -3.77 -61.45
N PHE A 51 41.55 -4.98 -61.97
CA PHE A 51 40.84 -6.01 -61.23
C PHE A 51 41.64 -6.53 -60.03
N ALA A 52 42.95 -6.71 -60.18
CA ALA A 52 43.82 -7.14 -59.09
C ALA A 52 43.85 -6.11 -57.94
N THR A 53 43.94 -4.81 -58.24
CA THR A 53 43.87 -3.74 -57.23
C THR A 53 42.52 -3.74 -56.51
N TRP A 54 41.42 -3.72 -57.27
CA TRP A 54 40.07 -3.76 -56.69
C TRP A 54 39.88 -4.96 -55.77
N LYS A 55 40.33 -6.14 -56.20
CA LYS A 55 40.20 -7.37 -55.41
C LYS A 55 40.98 -7.29 -54.10
N ALA A 56 42.21 -6.78 -54.13
CA ALA A 56 43.02 -6.62 -52.92
C ALA A 56 42.36 -5.64 -51.93
N ASP A 57 41.83 -4.52 -52.41
CA ASP A 57 41.14 -3.53 -51.58
C ASP A 57 39.83 -4.10 -51.00
N PHE A 58 39.05 -4.83 -51.82
CA PHE A 58 37.82 -5.48 -51.40
C PHE A 58 38.09 -6.55 -50.33
N ASP A 59 39.05 -7.45 -50.57
CA ASP A 59 39.41 -8.52 -49.63
C ASP A 59 39.93 -7.94 -48.30
N ALA A 60 40.71 -6.85 -48.36
CA ALA A 60 41.20 -6.15 -47.16
C ALA A 60 40.07 -5.50 -46.35
N LYS A 61 39.12 -4.84 -47.02
CA LYS A 61 37.96 -4.21 -46.35
C LYS A 61 36.99 -5.25 -45.79
N GLN A 62 36.80 -6.37 -46.49
CA GLN A 62 35.99 -7.48 -46.02
C GLN A 62 36.58 -8.11 -44.76
N ALA A 63 37.91 -8.32 -44.71
CA ALA A 63 38.58 -8.84 -43.53
C ALA A 63 38.46 -7.88 -42.33
N GLU A 64 38.55 -6.57 -42.57
CA GLU A 64 38.39 -5.55 -41.52
C GLU A 64 36.95 -5.47 -41.00
N ARG A 65 35.95 -5.61 -41.88
CA ARG A 65 34.53 -5.72 -41.50
C ARG A 65 34.30 -6.90 -40.56
N GLU A 66 34.83 -8.07 -40.91
CA GLU A 66 34.71 -9.27 -40.08
C GLU A 66 35.37 -9.09 -38.71
N ARG A 67 36.56 -8.47 -38.66
CA ARG A 67 37.25 -8.13 -37.42
C ARG A 67 36.43 -7.17 -36.55
N LEU A 68 35.87 -6.11 -37.13
CA LEU A 68 35.07 -5.11 -36.43
C LEU A 68 33.74 -5.67 -35.93
N ALA A 69 33.06 -6.50 -36.72
CA ALA A 69 31.84 -7.19 -36.28
C ALA A 69 32.11 -8.10 -35.07
N ALA A 70 33.16 -8.92 -35.13
CA ALA A 70 33.56 -9.76 -34.01
C ALA A 70 33.96 -8.96 -32.76
N LEU A 71 34.55 -7.78 -32.94
CA LEU A 71 34.89 -6.88 -31.84
C LEU A 71 33.64 -6.26 -31.19
N VAL A 72 32.64 -5.87 -31.98
CA VAL A 72 31.34 -5.40 -31.45
C VAL A 72 30.68 -6.49 -30.62
N ASP A 73 30.58 -7.71 -31.16
CA ASP A 73 29.98 -8.85 -30.44
C ASP A 73 30.71 -9.15 -29.13
N ALA A 74 32.05 -9.08 -29.14
CA ALA A 74 32.86 -9.30 -27.94
C ALA A 74 32.61 -8.22 -26.86
N ILE A 75 32.58 -6.94 -27.24
CA ILE A 75 32.32 -5.83 -26.30
C ILE A 75 30.90 -5.93 -25.71
N GLU A 76 29.90 -6.27 -26.53
CA GLU A 76 28.52 -6.47 -26.06
C GLU A 76 28.39 -7.64 -25.08
N ALA A 77 29.08 -8.75 -25.37
CA ALA A 77 29.10 -9.91 -24.48
C ALA A 77 29.78 -9.59 -23.14
N GLU A 78 30.88 -8.83 -23.15
CA GLU A 78 31.57 -8.38 -21.94
C GLU A 78 30.70 -7.44 -21.09
N ASP A 79 30.03 -6.45 -21.70
CA ASP A 79 29.13 -5.53 -20.99
C ASP A 79 27.93 -6.27 -20.37
N ALA A 80 27.32 -7.20 -21.13
CA ALA A 80 26.23 -8.03 -20.63
C ALA A 80 26.68 -8.89 -19.43
N ALA A 81 27.86 -9.50 -19.51
CA ALA A 81 28.42 -10.30 -18.41
C ALA A 81 28.75 -9.43 -17.18
N ALA A 82 29.31 -8.24 -17.38
CA ALA A 82 29.61 -7.29 -16.32
C ALA A 82 28.33 -6.82 -15.60
N LYS A 83 27.26 -6.53 -16.35
CA LYS A 83 25.95 -6.16 -15.79
C LYS A 83 25.35 -7.28 -14.95
N VAL A 84 25.35 -8.52 -15.45
CA VAL A 84 24.87 -9.69 -14.68
C VAL A 84 25.69 -9.89 -13.41
N ALA A 85 27.01 -9.74 -13.48
CA ALA A 85 27.88 -9.84 -12.31
C ALA A 85 27.61 -8.73 -11.28
N ALA A 86 27.41 -7.49 -11.73
CA ALA A 86 27.07 -6.34 -10.90
C ALA A 86 25.71 -6.52 -10.21
N ASP A 87 24.68 -6.95 -10.94
CA ASP A 87 23.35 -7.22 -10.40
C ASP A 87 23.39 -8.35 -9.35
N ALA A 88 24.15 -9.41 -9.63
CA ALA A 88 24.35 -10.51 -8.68
C ALA A 88 25.12 -10.06 -7.43
N ALA A 89 26.13 -9.21 -7.57
CA ALA A 89 26.85 -8.62 -6.43
C ALA A 89 25.93 -7.72 -5.58
N ALA A 90 25.15 -6.85 -6.22
CA ALA A 90 24.18 -5.99 -5.55
C ALA A 90 23.08 -6.78 -4.83
N LEU A 91 22.63 -7.90 -5.40
CA LEU A 91 21.68 -8.80 -4.74
C LEU A 91 22.30 -9.48 -3.51
N ARG A 92 23.53 -10.00 -3.62
CA ARG A 92 24.25 -10.61 -2.48
C ARG A 92 24.47 -9.61 -1.35
N GLN A 93 24.79 -8.36 -1.68
CA GLN A 93 24.94 -7.30 -0.69
C GLN A 93 23.61 -7.02 0.03
N ARG A 94 22.53 -6.80 -0.71
CA ARG A 94 21.18 -6.61 -0.13
C ARG A 94 20.75 -7.78 0.76
N HIS A 95 21.07 -9.00 0.34
CA HIS A 95 20.80 -10.20 1.15
C HIS A 95 21.62 -10.21 2.45
N ALA A 96 22.92 -9.92 2.39
CA ALA A 96 23.78 -9.86 3.57
C ALA A 96 23.31 -8.78 4.56
N ASP A 97 22.99 -7.58 4.07
CA ASP A 97 22.48 -6.47 4.87
C ASP A 97 21.14 -6.86 5.53
N ARG A 98 20.24 -7.49 4.76
CA ARG A 98 18.95 -7.93 5.30
C ARG A 98 19.10 -9.05 6.32
N LYS A 99 20.04 -9.98 6.13
CA LYS A 99 20.34 -11.03 7.10
C LYS A 99 20.82 -10.45 8.42
N ALA A 100 21.80 -9.53 8.39
CA ALA A 100 22.28 -8.86 9.60
C ALA A 100 21.18 -8.03 10.29
N ALA A 101 20.34 -7.33 9.52
CA ALA A 101 19.20 -6.59 10.06
C ALA A 101 18.18 -7.51 10.73
N ASN A 102 17.90 -8.69 10.14
CA ASN A 102 17.00 -9.69 10.71
C ASN A 102 17.57 -10.29 12.00
N GLU A 103 18.87 -10.60 12.06
CA GLU A 103 19.53 -11.10 13.29
C GLU A 103 19.44 -10.08 14.43
N LYS A 104 19.70 -8.80 14.13
CA LYS A 104 19.53 -7.71 15.09
C LYS A 104 18.08 -7.56 15.56
N LEU A 105 17.13 -7.68 14.63
CA LEU A 105 15.70 -7.62 14.95
C LEU A 105 15.27 -8.82 15.82
N ALA A 106 15.75 -10.03 15.53
CA ALA A 106 15.44 -11.23 16.31
C ALA A 106 15.89 -11.08 17.78
N SER A 107 17.12 -10.61 18.01
CA SER A 107 17.62 -10.34 19.37
C SER A 107 16.78 -9.29 20.10
N ARG A 108 16.34 -8.24 19.39
CA ARG A 108 15.43 -7.23 19.96
C ARG A 108 14.07 -7.80 20.30
N ILE A 109 13.48 -8.59 19.40
CA ILE A 109 12.20 -9.27 19.64
C ILE A 109 12.29 -10.09 20.93
N GLN A 110 13.32 -10.93 21.08
CA GLN A 110 13.48 -11.73 22.30
C GLN A 110 13.58 -10.87 23.57
N ALA A 111 14.40 -9.81 23.54
CA ALA A 111 14.61 -8.95 24.70
C ALA A 111 13.35 -8.13 25.06
N ASP A 112 12.71 -7.52 24.07
CA ASP A 112 11.57 -6.62 24.27
C ASP A 112 10.30 -7.41 24.60
N LEU A 113 10.09 -8.59 23.99
CA LEU A 113 9.00 -9.50 24.37
C LEU A 113 9.13 -9.97 25.80
N LYS A 114 10.34 -10.33 26.26
CA LYS A 114 10.57 -10.75 27.64
C LYS A 114 10.20 -9.63 28.63
N LYS A 115 10.56 -8.38 28.33
CA LYS A 115 10.22 -7.22 29.16
C LYS A 115 8.72 -6.94 29.17
N ALA A 116 8.08 -6.92 28.00
CA ALA A 116 6.64 -6.71 27.87
C ALA A 116 5.85 -7.78 28.65
N ASN A 117 6.26 -9.04 28.56
CA ASN A 117 5.62 -10.12 29.31
C ASN A 117 5.80 -10.00 30.82
N ALA A 118 6.98 -9.59 31.30
CA ALA A 118 7.17 -9.36 32.72
C ALA A 118 6.20 -8.30 33.25
N ILE A 119 6.01 -7.20 32.51
CA ILE A 119 5.08 -6.13 32.87
C ILE A 119 3.63 -6.63 32.83
N LEU A 120 3.23 -7.30 31.75
CA LEU A 120 1.85 -7.77 31.58
C LEU A 120 1.48 -8.87 32.57
N LEU A 121 2.38 -9.82 32.85
CA LEU A 121 2.13 -10.88 33.83
C LEU A 121 2.05 -10.33 35.25
N ALA A 122 2.87 -9.35 35.60
CA ALA A 122 2.78 -8.66 36.88
C ALA A 122 1.41 -7.95 37.02
N LEU A 123 1.00 -7.19 35.99
CA LEU A 123 -0.31 -6.52 36.01
C LEU A 123 -1.48 -7.51 36.10
N VAL A 124 -1.45 -8.61 35.34
CA VAL A 124 -2.50 -9.64 35.41
C VAL A 124 -2.54 -10.28 36.79
N ARG A 125 -1.37 -10.51 37.41
CA ARG A 125 -1.29 -11.02 38.78
C ARG A 125 -1.91 -10.04 39.77
N ASP A 126 -1.51 -8.77 39.72
CA ASP A 126 -2.02 -7.73 40.63
C ASP A 126 -3.54 -7.59 40.50
N VAL A 127 -4.07 -7.59 39.26
CA VAL A 127 -5.52 -7.51 39.01
C VAL A 127 -6.25 -8.77 39.49
N ALA A 128 -5.67 -9.96 39.32
CA ALA A 128 -6.26 -11.19 39.79
C ALA A 128 -6.27 -11.28 41.33
N GLU A 129 -5.18 -10.86 41.98
CA GLU A 129 -5.08 -10.79 43.44
C GLU A 129 -6.10 -9.78 44.01
N ALA A 130 -6.16 -8.57 43.43
CA ALA A 130 -7.13 -7.55 43.83
C ALA A 130 -8.58 -8.00 43.61
N ALA A 131 -8.91 -8.59 42.45
CA ALA A 131 -10.26 -9.07 42.17
C ALA A 131 -10.70 -10.21 43.11
N ALA A 132 -9.77 -11.08 43.52
CA ALA A 132 -10.04 -12.13 44.50
C ALA A 132 -10.31 -11.54 45.90
N GLU A 133 -9.56 -10.52 46.29
CA GLU A 133 -9.77 -9.79 47.54
C GLU A 133 -11.11 -9.02 47.54
N ASP A 134 -11.40 -8.27 46.47
CA ASP A 134 -12.67 -7.56 46.28
C ASP A 134 -13.86 -8.53 46.39
N ALA A 135 -13.76 -9.71 45.78
CA ALA A 135 -14.80 -10.73 45.85
C ALA A 135 -15.00 -11.26 47.28
N ALA A 136 -13.91 -11.47 48.02
CA ALA A 136 -13.96 -11.91 49.42
C ALA A 136 -14.58 -10.84 50.34
N VAL A 137 -14.22 -9.57 50.13
CA VAL A 137 -14.78 -8.42 50.86
C VAL A 137 -16.26 -8.25 50.54
N ASN A 138 -16.63 -8.26 49.26
CA ASN A 138 -18.02 -8.13 48.81
C ASN A 138 -18.91 -9.26 49.33
N ALA A 139 -18.38 -10.48 49.46
CA ALA A 139 -19.13 -11.61 50.04
C ALA A 139 -19.39 -11.45 51.54
N ALA A 140 -18.58 -10.67 52.26
CA ALA A 140 -18.72 -10.39 53.68
C ALA A 140 -19.37 -9.03 53.97
N LEU A 141 -19.80 -8.31 52.93
CA LEU A 141 -20.26 -6.94 53.03
C LEU A 141 -21.67 -6.86 53.65
N PRO A 142 -21.91 -5.98 54.63
CA PRO A 142 -23.25 -5.63 55.10
C PRO A 142 -24.15 -5.07 53.98
N ASP A 143 -25.46 -5.31 54.07
CA ASP A 143 -26.45 -4.90 53.06
C ASP A 143 -26.57 -3.37 52.86
N ASP A 144 -26.09 -2.57 53.82
CA ASP A 144 -26.13 -1.10 53.78
C ASP A 144 -24.93 -0.47 53.05
N LEU A 145 -23.95 -1.28 52.63
CA LEU A 145 -22.77 -0.82 51.90
C LEU A 145 -22.81 -1.21 50.42
N GLU A 146 -22.31 -0.30 49.57
CA GLU A 146 -22.17 -0.55 48.14
C GLU A 146 -21.00 -1.50 47.86
N ALA A 147 -21.21 -2.48 46.98
CA ALA A 147 -20.18 -3.43 46.59
C ALA A 147 -18.99 -2.73 45.90
N LEU A 148 -17.79 -3.21 46.21
CA LEU A 148 -16.57 -2.77 45.55
C LEU A 148 -16.63 -3.09 44.05
N VAL A 149 -16.32 -2.08 43.24
CA VAL A 149 -16.20 -2.21 41.79
C VAL A 149 -14.77 -2.63 41.46
N PRO A 150 -14.57 -3.75 40.73
CA PRO A 150 -13.24 -4.21 40.35
C PRO A 150 -12.42 -3.15 39.59
N ALA A 151 -11.12 -3.10 39.87
CA ALA A 151 -10.20 -2.11 39.30
C ALA A 151 -10.13 -2.14 37.76
N ASP A 152 -10.33 -3.31 37.15
CA ASP A 152 -10.38 -3.48 35.69
C ASP A 152 -11.61 -2.80 35.07
N VAL A 153 -12.75 -2.85 35.74
CA VAL A 153 -13.98 -2.15 35.36
C VAL A 153 -13.78 -0.64 35.48
N LEU A 154 -13.19 -0.17 36.59
CA LEU A 154 -12.92 1.26 36.76
C LEU A 154 -11.99 1.83 35.69
N ALA A 155 -10.93 1.09 35.34
CA ALA A 155 -9.92 1.57 34.40
C ALA A 155 -10.36 1.54 32.93
N ARG A 156 -11.26 0.62 32.55
CA ARG A 156 -11.54 0.29 31.15
C ARG A 156 -12.99 0.42 30.72
N THR A 157 -13.92 0.65 31.65
CA THR A 157 -15.33 0.84 31.28
C THR A 157 -15.50 2.14 30.51
N ARG A 158 -16.23 2.05 29.39
CA ARG A 158 -16.66 3.23 28.64
C ARG A 158 -18.14 3.43 28.85
N ALA A 159 -18.49 4.61 29.35
CA ALA A 159 -19.88 5.01 29.47
C ALA A 159 -20.54 5.01 28.08
N GLY A 160 -21.77 4.52 28.02
CA GLY A 160 -22.57 4.63 26.82
C GLY A 160 -22.81 6.09 26.48
N LEU A 161 -22.87 6.41 25.19
CA LEU A 161 -23.19 7.75 24.72
C LEU A 161 -24.61 7.73 24.18
N ALA A 162 -25.46 8.61 24.72
CA ALA A 162 -26.80 8.79 24.18
C ALA A 162 -26.73 9.30 22.73
N ARG A 163 -27.79 8.98 21.95
CA ARG A 163 -28.03 9.64 20.66
C ARG A 163 -28.02 11.16 20.87
N LYS A 164 -27.35 11.87 19.98
CA LYS A 164 -27.31 13.33 19.98
C LYS A 164 -27.64 13.83 18.60
N ASP A 165 -28.81 14.43 18.45
CA ASP A 165 -29.18 15.11 17.21
C ASP A 165 -28.33 16.39 17.08
N LEU A 166 -27.87 16.66 15.86
CA LEU A 166 -26.98 17.76 15.52
C LEU A 166 -27.74 18.86 14.80
N ALA A 167 -28.51 18.47 13.79
CA ALA A 167 -29.32 19.36 12.98
C ALA A 167 -30.53 18.61 12.44
N THR A 168 -31.66 19.31 12.34
CA THR A 168 -32.87 18.79 11.71
C THR A 168 -33.35 19.83 10.69
N GLU A 169 -33.52 19.40 9.45
CA GLU A 169 -34.02 20.25 8.36
C GLU A 169 -35.09 19.54 7.54
N ARG A 170 -35.87 20.33 6.79
CA ARG A 170 -36.90 19.81 5.91
C ARG A 170 -36.42 19.87 4.46
N VAL A 171 -36.35 18.70 3.82
CA VAL A 171 -35.84 18.54 2.46
C VAL A 171 -36.88 17.91 1.56
N TRP A 172 -37.00 18.43 0.34
CA TRP A 172 -37.84 17.83 -0.68
C TRP A 172 -37.02 16.83 -1.47
N LEU A 173 -37.42 15.57 -1.43
CA LEU A 173 -36.73 14.49 -2.13
C LEU A 173 -37.69 13.79 -3.09
N TRP A 174 -37.15 13.36 -4.23
CA TRP A 174 -37.84 12.55 -5.21
C TRP A 174 -38.04 11.13 -4.68
N THR A 175 -39.29 10.70 -4.74
CA THR A 175 -39.72 9.33 -4.45
C THR A 175 -40.41 8.75 -5.68
N LEU A 176 -40.44 7.43 -5.79
CA LEU A 176 -41.24 6.77 -6.82
C LEU A 176 -42.73 6.98 -6.53
N ALA A 177 -43.48 7.41 -7.54
CA ALA A 177 -44.90 7.76 -7.38
C ALA A 177 -45.79 6.54 -7.09
N ASP A 178 -45.35 5.33 -7.49
CA ASP A 178 -46.09 4.07 -7.34
C ASP A 178 -45.91 3.43 -5.95
N THR A 179 -44.73 3.55 -5.37
CA THR A 179 -44.29 2.80 -4.18
C THR A 179 -43.90 3.70 -3.02
N GLY A 180 -43.72 5.00 -3.25
CA GLY A 180 -43.22 5.95 -2.24
C GLY A 180 -41.74 5.75 -1.87
N MET A 181 -41.03 4.84 -2.54
CA MET A 181 -39.63 4.54 -2.25
C MET A 181 -38.72 5.71 -2.63
N LEU A 182 -37.75 6.03 -1.77
CA LEU A 182 -36.75 7.07 -2.00
C LEU A 182 -35.84 6.70 -3.18
N ILE A 183 -35.57 7.68 -4.05
CA ILE A 183 -34.64 7.50 -5.17
C ILE A 183 -33.22 7.74 -4.66
N GLY A 184 -32.32 6.77 -4.85
CA GLY A 184 -30.96 6.86 -4.30
C GLY A 184 -30.13 8.01 -4.91
N ASP A 185 -30.30 8.28 -6.20
CA ASP A 185 -29.65 9.38 -6.92
C ASP A 185 -30.69 10.45 -7.28
N GLN A 186 -30.76 11.52 -6.50
CA GLN A 186 -31.74 12.60 -6.63
C GLN A 186 -31.55 13.42 -7.92
N ASP A 187 -30.31 13.54 -8.39
CA ASP A 187 -29.96 14.35 -9.58
C ASP A 187 -30.30 13.64 -10.89
N SER A 188 -30.55 12.33 -10.83
CA SER A 188 -30.93 11.52 -11.99
C SER A 188 -32.39 11.70 -12.43
N VAL A 189 -33.22 12.39 -11.64
CA VAL A 189 -34.63 12.62 -11.93
C VAL A 189 -34.81 13.87 -12.80
N THR A 190 -35.48 13.73 -13.93
CA THR A 190 -35.88 14.88 -14.75
C THR A 190 -37.15 15.50 -14.19
N ASP A 191 -37.06 16.70 -13.64
CA ASP A 191 -38.22 17.49 -13.20
C ASP A 191 -39.12 17.86 -14.38
N CYS A 192 -40.42 17.57 -14.25
CA CYS A 192 -41.46 17.84 -15.24
C CYS A 192 -42.43 18.95 -14.78
N GLY A 193 -42.18 19.59 -13.64
CA GLY A 193 -43.02 20.62 -13.03
C GLY A 193 -44.07 20.08 -12.06
N GLU A 194 -44.61 20.97 -11.22
CA GLU A 194 -45.68 20.67 -10.24
C GLU A 194 -45.35 19.51 -9.27
N GLY A 195 -44.07 19.35 -8.92
CA GLY A 195 -43.61 18.28 -8.03
C GLY A 195 -43.65 16.89 -8.64
N ARG A 196 -43.67 16.78 -9.99
CA ARG A 196 -43.65 15.52 -10.74
C ARG A 196 -42.35 15.40 -11.51
N GLY A 197 -41.78 14.21 -11.51
CA GLY A 197 -40.52 13.91 -12.19
C GLY A 197 -40.55 12.57 -12.90
N ARG A 198 -39.52 12.30 -13.68
CA ARG A 198 -39.33 11.00 -14.36
C ARG A 198 -37.88 10.57 -14.33
N ILE A 199 -37.65 9.27 -14.18
CA ILE A 199 -36.31 8.66 -14.21
C ILE A 199 -36.32 7.47 -15.18
N GLY A 200 -35.22 7.29 -15.94
CA GLY A 200 -35.08 6.26 -16.95
C GLY A 200 -35.43 6.70 -18.38
N THR A 201 -35.46 5.76 -19.32
CA THR A 201 -35.69 6.05 -20.75
C THR A 201 -36.63 5.02 -21.38
N GLY A 202 -37.55 5.49 -22.23
CA GLY A 202 -38.46 4.63 -22.99
C GLY A 202 -39.46 3.89 -22.11
N ALA A 203 -39.68 2.60 -22.40
CA ALA A 203 -40.67 1.76 -21.70
C ALA A 203 -40.37 1.52 -20.20
N TYR A 204 -39.15 1.84 -19.74
CA TYR A 204 -38.73 1.69 -18.34
C TYR A 204 -38.76 2.99 -17.55
N THR A 205 -39.41 4.03 -18.10
CA THR A 205 -39.56 5.32 -17.42
C THR A 205 -40.45 5.14 -16.18
N LYS A 206 -39.91 5.49 -15.01
CA LYS A 206 -40.69 5.53 -13.77
C LYS A 206 -41.10 6.96 -13.44
N LEU A 207 -42.35 7.11 -12.99
CA LEU A 207 -42.88 8.37 -12.51
C LEU A 207 -42.43 8.61 -11.07
N CYS A 208 -42.04 9.85 -10.80
CA CYS A 208 -41.53 10.29 -9.51
C CYS A 208 -42.40 11.43 -8.98
N ARG A 209 -42.48 11.56 -7.65
CA ARG A 209 -43.13 12.70 -6.98
C ARG A 209 -42.19 13.28 -5.93
N LEU A 210 -42.21 14.60 -5.76
CA LEU A 210 -41.56 15.24 -4.62
C LEU A 210 -42.34 14.93 -3.36
N ALA A 211 -41.63 14.48 -2.33
CA ALA A 211 -42.16 14.27 -1.00
C ALA A 211 -41.29 15.03 0.01
N LEU A 212 -41.93 15.56 1.04
CA LEU A 212 -41.25 16.30 2.10
C LEU A 212 -40.72 15.32 3.15
N PHE A 213 -39.42 15.37 3.41
CA PHE A 213 -38.77 14.62 4.47
C PHE A 213 -38.23 15.55 5.53
N GLU A 214 -38.26 15.08 6.77
CA GLU A 214 -37.49 15.63 7.87
C GLU A 214 -36.18 14.85 7.96
N GLN A 215 -35.09 15.52 7.60
CA GLN A 215 -33.74 15.00 7.65
C GLN A 215 -33.10 15.40 8.97
N THR A 216 -32.71 14.40 9.77
CA THR A 216 -31.98 14.61 11.02
C THR A 216 -30.58 14.05 10.89
N GLU A 217 -29.59 14.93 11.06
CA GLU A 217 -28.20 14.56 11.27
C GLU A 217 -27.99 14.29 12.76
N TYR A 218 -27.41 13.14 13.10
CA TYR A 218 -27.22 12.76 14.49
C TYR A 218 -25.98 11.91 14.69
N HIS A 219 -25.48 11.93 15.93
CA HIS A 219 -24.55 10.91 16.39
C HIS A 219 -25.33 9.71 16.93
N PRO A 220 -25.07 8.48 16.44
CA PRO A 220 -25.77 7.29 16.90
C PRO A 220 -25.46 7.01 18.37
N ALA A 221 -26.43 6.41 19.06
CA ALA A 221 -26.22 5.96 20.43
C ALA A 221 -25.13 4.86 20.45
N ALA A 222 -24.18 4.98 21.37
CA ALA A 222 -23.17 3.96 21.61
C ALA A 222 -23.52 3.23 22.92
N PRO A 223 -23.63 1.90 22.92
CA PRO A 223 -23.86 1.15 24.14
C PRO A 223 -22.68 1.32 25.11
N ALA A 224 -22.94 1.18 26.41
CA ALA A 224 -21.86 1.12 27.39
C ALA A 224 -21.01 -0.14 27.14
N GLU A 225 -19.70 0.02 27.04
CA GLU A 225 -18.78 -1.10 26.85
C GLU A 225 -18.23 -1.52 28.22
N ARG A 226 -18.56 -2.75 28.62
CA ARG A 226 -17.96 -3.38 29.80
C ARG A 226 -16.77 -4.24 29.35
N PRO A 227 -15.58 -4.00 29.91
CA PRO A 227 -14.41 -4.79 29.56
C PRO A 227 -14.59 -6.23 30.05
N GLN A 228 -14.07 -7.19 29.29
CA GLN A 228 -13.77 -8.50 29.86
C GLN A 228 -12.65 -8.35 30.88
N SER A 229 -12.70 -9.14 31.94
CA SER A 229 -11.70 -9.05 33.01
C SER A 229 -10.31 -9.41 32.52
N LEU A 230 -9.30 -8.63 32.93
CA LEU A 230 -7.91 -8.78 32.46
C LEU A 230 -7.34 -10.17 32.76
N TRP A 231 -7.73 -10.78 33.88
CA TRP A 231 -7.30 -12.14 34.25
C TRP A 231 -7.91 -13.24 33.36
N GLN A 232 -8.94 -12.94 32.57
CA GLN A 232 -9.52 -13.85 31.58
C GLN A 232 -8.79 -13.79 30.22
N MET A 233 -7.84 -12.86 30.05
CA MET A 233 -7.03 -12.76 28.84
C MET A 233 -6.12 -13.98 28.69
N ARG A 234 -5.85 -14.37 27.44
CA ARG A 234 -4.80 -15.37 27.17
C ARG A 234 -3.45 -14.77 27.55
N LEU A 235 -2.75 -15.43 28.47
CA LEU A 235 -1.41 -15.01 28.88
C LEU A 235 -0.45 -15.06 27.68
N PRO A 236 0.38 -14.03 27.47
CA PRO A 236 1.33 -14.04 26.38
C PRO A 236 2.40 -15.12 26.63
N GLN A 237 2.54 -16.05 25.67
CA GLN A 237 3.55 -17.10 25.68
C GLN A 237 4.62 -16.77 24.62
N PRO A 238 5.72 -16.09 24.98
CA PRO A 238 6.73 -15.65 24.00
C PRO A 238 7.48 -16.83 23.38
N ASP A 239 7.65 -17.91 24.14
CA ASP A 239 8.44 -19.08 23.75
C ASP A 239 7.57 -20.17 23.10
N GLY A 240 6.26 -19.95 22.99
CA GLY A 240 5.32 -20.84 22.33
C GLY A 240 5.04 -20.42 20.89
N PRO A 241 4.54 -21.31 20.01
CA PRO A 241 4.16 -20.96 18.64
C PRO A 241 2.95 -20.02 18.54
N ARG A 242 2.41 -19.55 19.67
CA ARG A 242 1.22 -18.71 19.77
C ARG A 242 1.51 -17.48 20.62
N PHE A 243 1.51 -16.31 19.99
CA PHE A 243 1.51 -15.02 20.66
C PHE A 243 0.05 -14.59 20.85
N ALA A 244 -0.42 -14.42 22.08
CA ALA A 244 -1.84 -14.18 22.35
C ALA A 244 -2.07 -12.76 22.87
N TYR A 245 -2.68 -11.93 22.03
CA TYR A 245 -3.49 -10.77 22.41
C TYR A 245 -4.88 -11.02 21.83
N ASP A 246 -5.92 -10.69 22.57
CA ASP A 246 -7.34 -10.82 22.23
C ASP A 246 -7.86 -9.69 21.31
N GLY A 247 -6.98 -9.18 20.43
CA GLY A 247 -7.26 -8.07 19.50
C GLY A 247 -7.40 -8.50 18.03
N THR A 248 -7.37 -7.49 17.14
CA THR A 248 -7.53 -7.67 15.68
C THR A 248 -6.44 -8.56 15.10
N ARG A 249 -6.84 -9.67 14.46
CA ARG A 249 -5.92 -10.59 13.79
C ARG A 249 -5.50 -10.04 12.42
N CYS A 250 -4.23 -9.67 12.30
CA CYS A 250 -3.62 -9.32 11.00
C CYS A 250 -2.97 -10.56 10.36
N ASN A 251 -3.29 -10.85 9.09
CA ASN A 251 -2.78 -12.04 8.40
C ASN A 251 -1.46 -11.80 7.63
N TYR A 252 -1.04 -10.55 7.43
CA TYR A 252 0.17 -10.20 6.69
C TYR A 252 0.83 -8.91 7.24
N PRO A 253 2.15 -8.71 7.08
CA PRO A 253 2.86 -7.55 7.64
C PRO A 253 2.32 -6.20 7.20
N ALA A 254 1.88 -6.07 5.94
CA ALA A 254 1.31 -4.81 5.45
C ALA A 254 -0.02 -4.45 6.15
N ALA A 255 -0.84 -5.44 6.53
CA ALA A 255 -2.04 -5.18 7.35
C ALA A 255 -1.66 -4.66 8.73
N VAL A 256 -0.62 -5.23 9.36
CA VAL A 256 -0.12 -4.76 10.66
C VAL A 256 0.32 -3.29 10.56
N LEU A 257 1.08 -2.93 9.53
CA LEU A 257 1.51 -1.55 9.33
C LEU A 257 0.33 -0.60 9.07
N ALA A 258 -0.68 -1.06 8.34
CA ALA A 258 -1.89 -0.27 8.07
C ALA A 258 -2.78 -0.08 9.32
N GLU A 259 -2.86 -1.08 10.21
CA GLU A 259 -3.55 -0.93 11.49
C GLU A 259 -2.75 -0.03 12.44
N LEU A 260 -1.42 -0.24 12.57
CA LEU A 260 -0.57 0.64 13.39
C LEU A 260 -0.60 2.10 12.92
N ALA A 261 -0.65 2.34 11.60
CA ALA A 261 -0.82 3.68 11.05
C ALA A 261 -2.20 4.28 11.39
N ARG A 262 -3.26 3.46 11.40
CA ARG A 262 -4.60 3.89 11.81
C ARG A 262 -4.66 4.20 13.31
N ASP A 263 -4.02 3.39 14.14
CA ASP A 263 -3.97 3.60 15.60
C ASP A 263 -3.10 4.79 15.99
N ALA A 264 -2.01 5.06 15.27
CA ALA A 264 -1.19 6.25 15.46
C ALA A 264 -1.93 7.57 15.14
N ILE A 265 -2.99 7.50 14.33
CA ILE A 265 -3.90 8.62 14.05
C ILE A 265 -5.02 8.68 15.11
N ALA A 266 -5.37 7.56 15.75
CA ALA A 266 -6.48 7.43 16.69
C ALA A 266 -6.20 7.94 18.12
N SER A 267 -5.04 8.55 18.38
CA SER A 267 -4.77 9.25 19.65
C SER A 267 -5.54 10.57 19.82
N GLU A 268 -6.19 11.04 18.76
CA GLU A 268 -7.18 12.14 18.84
C GLU A 268 -8.57 11.55 19.12
N PRO A 269 -9.39 12.17 19.98
CA PRO A 269 -10.75 11.70 20.23
C PRO A 269 -11.50 11.65 18.89
N ARG A 270 -11.78 10.43 18.41
CA ARG A 270 -12.55 10.25 17.17
C ARG A 270 -13.85 11.02 17.29
N GLU A 271 -14.07 11.95 16.37
CA GLU A 271 -15.39 12.56 16.19
C GLU A 271 -16.39 11.42 15.96
N ARG A 272 -17.50 11.46 16.70
CA ARG A 272 -18.55 10.45 16.58
C ARG A 272 -19.05 10.47 15.13
N PRO A 273 -19.33 9.31 14.52
CA PRO A 273 -19.88 9.29 13.17
C PRO A 273 -21.16 10.12 13.12
N VAL A 274 -21.37 10.81 12.00
CA VAL A 274 -22.62 11.51 11.70
C VAL A 274 -23.42 10.60 10.77
N GLU A 275 -24.62 10.25 11.21
CA GLU A 275 -25.59 9.51 10.42
C GLU A 275 -26.77 10.40 10.08
N ILE A 276 -27.45 10.07 8.98
CA ILE A 276 -28.61 10.80 8.49
C ILE A 276 -29.82 9.89 8.56
N GLU A 277 -30.87 10.34 9.24
CA GLU A 277 -32.18 9.71 9.27
C GLU A 277 -33.19 10.57 8.52
N LEU A 278 -34.02 9.94 7.69
CA LEU A 278 -35.06 10.59 6.91
C LEU A 278 -36.43 10.08 7.35
N HIS A 279 -37.28 10.98 7.86
CA HIS A 279 -38.67 10.69 8.16
C HIS A 279 -39.58 11.38 7.16
N LEU A 280 -40.48 10.62 6.52
CA LEU A 280 -41.49 11.20 5.64
C LEU A 280 -42.45 12.06 6.46
N VAL A 281 -42.61 13.32 6.09
CA VAL A 281 -43.60 14.22 6.69
C VAL A 281 -44.93 13.97 5.98
N PRO A 282 -45.97 13.47 6.67
CA PRO A 282 -47.27 13.24 6.03
C PRO A 282 -47.84 14.57 5.55
N THR A 283 -48.05 14.71 4.25
CA THR A 283 -48.82 15.82 3.68
C THR A 283 -50.32 15.56 3.90
N VAL A 284 -51.04 16.61 4.31
CA VAL A 284 -52.43 16.55 4.82
C VAL A 284 -53.45 15.93 3.83
N ASP A 285 -53.10 15.79 2.55
CA ASP A 285 -53.96 15.18 1.53
C ASP A 285 -54.07 13.63 1.62
N GLU A 286 -53.25 12.94 2.42
CA GLU A 286 -53.32 11.48 2.59
C GLU A 286 -54.11 11.03 3.86
N VAL A 287 -54.66 11.96 4.67
CA VAL A 287 -55.46 11.62 5.89
C VAL A 287 -56.94 11.37 5.58
N VAL A 288 -57.36 11.55 4.32
CA VAL A 288 -58.74 11.28 3.88
C VAL A 288 -58.73 10.32 2.69
N ALA A 289 -58.45 9.05 2.97
CA ALA A 289 -58.81 7.92 2.12
C ALA A 289 -59.11 6.69 2.99
#